data_AF-A0A0Q0YBV5-F1
#
_entry.id   AF-A0A0Q0YBV5-F1
#
_cell.length_a   1.000
_cell.length_b   1.000
_cell.length_c   1.000
_cell.angle_alpha   90.00
_cell.angle_beta   90.00
_cell.angle_gamma   90.00
#
_symmetry.space_group_name_H-M   'P 1'
#
loop_
_entity.id
_entity.type
_entity.pdbx_description
1 polymer ?
#
loop_
_entity_poly.entity_id
_entity_poly.type
_entity_poly.pdbx_seq_one_letter_code
_entity_poly.pdbx_strand_id
1 'polypeptide(L)'
;MGMMKKIHLIITLATILLFIFESNAVNAQVNDQAINRDKAPRVEIYDENNNLIKTINLEEKSIETDDPKTKSIIAEQTVTAQSIKKYSFGNTTFSNYVWINGGYYFYNPGIFEFELINRPEAVAVEVYKLGQVYTGKVVWRDVAGWAALDWRDTTLVKHPGSYAFRFKNDGSGTVQIKHGNLKYNY
;
A
#
# COMPACT_ATOMS: atom_id res chain seq x y z
N MET A 1 44.83 63.65 36.01
CA MET A 1 43.80 63.99 35.00
C MET A 1 43.09 62.70 34.61
N GLY A 2 41.78 62.65 34.80
CA GLY A 2 41.02 61.43 35.06
C GLY A 2 40.76 60.49 33.89
N MET A 3 40.70 59.20 34.23
CA MET A 3 39.93 58.16 33.54
C MET A 3 38.45 58.54 33.46
N MET A 4 37.81 58.32 32.31
CA MET A 4 36.47 57.71 32.22
C MET A 4 36.29 57.12 30.82
N LYS A 5 36.47 55.80 30.71
CA LYS A 5 35.98 54.99 29.58
C LYS A 5 34.46 54.91 29.71
N LYS A 6 33.72 55.52 28.79
CA LYS A 6 32.26 55.40 28.73
C LYS A 6 31.89 54.10 28.02
N ILE A 7 31.50 53.12 28.82
CA ILE A 7 30.79 51.89 28.43
C ILE A 7 29.52 52.29 27.70
N HIS A 8 29.31 51.84 26.46
CA HIS A 8 27.99 51.87 25.82
C HIS A 8 27.45 50.44 25.72
N LEU A 9 26.30 50.33 26.36
CA LEU A 9 25.46 49.17 26.60
C LEU A 9 24.93 48.59 25.28
N ILE A 10 25.20 47.31 25.03
CA ILE A 10 24.57 46.53 23.96
C ILE A 10 23.18 46.13 24.46
N ILE A 11 22.13 46.73 23.89
CA ILE A 11 20.74 46.29 24.10
C ILE A 11 20.39 45.34 22.96
N THR A 12 20.46 44.04 23.23
CA THR A 12 19.93 42.99 22.36
C THR A 12 18.40 43.03 22.43
N LEU A 13 17.75 43.48 21.35
CA LEU A 13 16.31 43.49 21.22
C LEU A 13 15.84 42.08 20.80
N ALA A 14 15.36 41.28 21.75
CA ALA A 14 14.73 39.99 21.47
C ALA A 14 13.28 40.24 21.01
N THR A 15 13.04 40.15 19.70
CA THR A 15 11.68 40.11 19.15
C THR A 15 11.07 38.72 19.37
N ILE A 16 10.18 38.61 20.34
CA ILE A 16 9.30 37.45 20.50
C ILE A 16 8.21 37.56 19.43
N LEU A 17 8.29 36.74 18.38
CA LEU A 17 7.22 36.58 17.40
C LEU A 17 6.15 35.67 18.03
N LEU A 18 5.04 36.26 18.48
CA LEU A 18 3.87 35.54 18.91
C LEU A 18 3.07 35.12 17.66
N PHE A 19 3.24 33.89 17.19
CA PHE A 19 2.32 33.32 16.20
C PHE A 19 1.03 32.92 16.92
N ILE A 20 -0.01 33.73 16.75
CA ILE A 20 -1.37 33.32 17.09
C ILE A 20 -1.76 32.28 16.05
N PHE A 21 -1.73 31.00 16.43
CA PHE A 21 -2.34 29.94 15.62
C PHE A 21 -3.87 30.11 15.73
N GLU A 22 -4.46 30.77 14.75
CA GLU A 22 -5.89 30.62 14.49
C GLU A 22 -6.13 29.17 14.06
N SER A 23 -6.71 28.36 14.96
CA SER A 23 -7.25 27.07 14.59
C SER A 23 -8.47 27.32 13.71
N ASN A 24 -8.25 27.45 12.41
CA ASN A 24 -9.30 27.23 11.44
C ASN A 24 -9.69 25.75 11.56
N ALA A 25 -10.69 25.47 12.39
CA ALA A 25 -11.44 24.23 12.34
C ALA A 25 -12.09 24.19 10.95
N VAL A 26 -11.35 23.65 9.97
CA VAL A 26 -11.94 23.22 8.72
C VAL A 26 -12.87 22.09 9.11
N ASN A 27 -14.16 22.39 9.21
CA ASN A 27 -15.19 21.38 9.12
C ASN A 27 -14.92 20.64 7.81
N ALA A 28 -14.31 19.47 7.90
CA ALA A 28 -14.31 18.51 6.83
C ALA A 28 -15.79 18.12 6.65
N GLN A 29 -16.50 18.86 5.79
CA GLN A 29 -17.69 18.31 5.18
C GLN A 29 -17.23 17.02 4.52
N VAL A 30 -17.78 15.91 5.00
CA VAL A 30 -17.78 14.64 4.28
C VAL A 30 -18.50 14.93 2.98
N ASN A 31 -17.72 15.35 1.98
CA ASN A 31 -18.14 15.37 0.60
C ASN A 31 -18.06 13.92 0.17
N ASP A 32 -19.11 13.15 0.50
CA ASP A 32 -19.46 11.96 -0.25
C ASP A 32 -19.85 12.44 -1.66
N GLN A 33 -18.84 12.83 -2.45
CA GLN A 33 -18.95 12.81 -3.89
C GLN A 33 -19.33 11.37 -4.18
N ALA A 34 -20.57 11.16 -4.60
CA ALA A 34 -20.93 9.95 -5.32
C ALA A 34 -19.95 9.84 -6.48
N ILE A 35 -18.86 9.09 -6.27
CA ILE A 35 -17.91 8.79 -7.34
C ILE A 35 -18.76 8.07 -8.37
N ASN A 36 -18.92 8.68 -9.55
CA ASN A 36 -19.58 8.03 -10.65
C ASN A 36 -18.69 6.87 -11.12
N ARG A 37 -18.89 5.70 -10.52
CA ARG A 37 -18.07 4.49 -10.68
C ARG A 37 -18.55 3.69 -11.90
N ASP A 38 -18.54 4.31 -13.08
CA ASP A 38 -18.92 3.67 -14.35
C ASP A 38 -17.91 2.58 -14.81
N LYS A 39 -16.89 2.26 -14.00
CA LYS A 39 -15.86 1.27 -14.34
C LYS A 39 -15.98 0.04 -13.45
N ALA A 40 -16.08 -1.12 -14.09
CA ALA A 40 -16.08 -2.41 -13.42
C ALA A 40 -14.78 -2.62 -12.60
N PRO A 41 -14.86 -3.31 -11.44
CA PRO A 41 -13.69 -3.68 -10.65
C PRO A 41 -12.70 -4.49 -11.48
N ARG A 42 -11.40 -4.21 -11.32
CA ARG A 42 -10.36 -4.89 -12.09
C ARG A 42 -9.02 -4.88 -11.36
N VAL A 43 -8.14 -5.76 -11.82
CA VAL A 43 -6.74 -5.84 -11.38
C VAL A 43 -5.85 -5.53 -12.57
N GLU A 44 -4.87 -4.66 -12.38
CA GLU A 44 -3.90 -4.26 -13.39
C GLU A 44 -2.48 -4.58 -12.90
N ILE A 45 -1.64 -5.13 -13.77
CA ILE A 45 -0.25 -5.49 -13.47
C ILE A 45 0.66 -4.62 -14.32
N TYR A 46 1.61 -3.94 -13.69
CA TYR A 46 2.53 -3.00 -14.31
C TYR A 46 3.99 -3.42 -14.11
N ASP A 47 4.81 -3.23 -15.15
CA ASP A 47 6.26 -3.49 -15.12
C ASP A 47 7.04 -2.43 -14.31
N GLU A 48 8.36 -2.59 -14.22
CA GLU A 48 9.26 -1.67 -13.54
C GLU A 48 9.27 -0.24 -14.10
N ASN A 49 8.81 -0.06 -15.34
CA ASN A 49 8.71 1.23 -16.03
C ASN A 49 7.29 1.82 -15.96
N ASN A 50 6.38 1.20 -15.21
CA ASN A 50 4.95 1.51 -15.12
C ASN A 50 4.19 1.31 -16.45
N ASN A 51 4.65 0.43 -17.34
CA ASN A 51 3.86 -0.01 -18.48
C ASN A 51 2.88 -1.10 -18.04
N LEU A 52 1.63 -1.02 -18.50
CA LEU A 52 0.62 -2.02 -18.23
C LEU A 52 0.97 -3.33 -18.96
N ILE A 53 1.16 -4.41 -18.21
CA ILE A 53 1.42 -5.76 -18.72
C ILE A 53 0.10 -6.51 -18.94
N LYS A 54 -0.83 -6.43 -17.96
CA LYS A 54 -2.05 -7.25 -17.95
C LYS A 54 -3.18 -6.57 -17.20
N THR A 55 -4.40 -6.74 -17.70
CA THR A 55 -5.65 -6.41 -16.99
C THR A 55 -6.47 -7.67 -16.78
N ILE A 56 -7.01 -7.83 -15.57
CA ILE A 56 -7.93 -8.89 -15.18
C ILE A 56 -9.22 -8.20 -14.74
N ASN A 57 -10.26 -8.30 -15.56
CA ASN A 57 -11.58 -7.78 -15.20
C ASN A 57 -12.20 -8.73 -14.17
N LEU A 58 -12.68 -8.17 -13.06
CA LEU A 58 -13.41 -8.92 -12.05
C LEU A 58 -14.89 -8.78 -12.43
N GLU A 59 -15.54 -9.88 -12.78
CA GLU A 59 -16.99 -9.87 -12.95
C GLU A 59 -17.62 -9.41 -11.63
N GLU A 60 -18.54 -8.45 -11.69
CA GLU A 60 -19.37 -8.06 -10.54
C GLU A 60 -20.34 -9.21 -10.25
N LYS A 61 -19.85 -10.28 -9.63
CA LYS A 61 -20.72 -11.30 -9.06
C LYS A 61 -21.44 -10.63 -7.90
N SER A 62 -22.72 -10.31 -8.09
CA SER A 62 -23.62 -9.86 -7.04
C SER A 62 -23.50 -10.82 -5.84
N ILE A 63 -22.93 -10.32 -4.75
CA ILE A 63 -22.72 -11.09 -3.53
C ILE A 63 -24.05 -11.12 -2.77
N GLU A 64 -24.87 -12.14 -3.03
CA GLU A 64 -25.70 -12.72 -1.96
C GLU A 64 -24.84 -13.73 -1.20
N THR A 65 -24.56 -13.36 0.06
CA THR A 65 -24.38 -14.19 1.27
C THR A 65 -23.55 -15.48 1.22
N ASP A 66 -22.49 -15.48 2.03
CA ASP A 66 -21.92 -16.61 2.80
C ASP A 66 -21.87 -18.00 2.14
N ASP A 67 -20.87 -18.24 1.28
CA ASP A 67 -20.34 -19.60 1.05
C ASP A 67 -18.87 -19.56 0.59
N PRO A 68 -17.90 -20.15 1.33
CA PRO A 68 -16.49 -20.15 0.97
C PRO A 68 -16.17 -21.25 -0.04
N LYS A 69 -16.69 -21.17 -1.26
CA LYS A 69 -16.26 -22.05 -2.38
C LYS A 69 -16.27 -21.33 -3.72
N THR A 70 -15.24 -20.53 -3.96
CA THR A 70 -14.86 -20.19 -5.35
C THR A 70 -13.46 -20.73 -5.64
N LYS A 71 -13.49 -21.93 -6.22
CA LYS A 71 -12.47 -22.69 -6.98
C LYS A 71 -11.09 -22.02 -7.16
N SER A 72 -10.11 -22.55 -6.43
CA SER A 72 -8.68 -22.46 -6.76
C SER A 72 -8.39 -23.39 -7.95
N ILE A 73 -7.95 -22.84 -9.07
CA ILE A 73 -7.34 -23.61 -10.17
C ILE A 73 -5.82 -23.54 -9.93
N ILE A 74 -5.14 -24.69 -9.92
CA ILE A 74 -3.81 -24.97 -10.54
C ILE A 74 -3.16 -26.19 -9.87
N ALA A 75 -2.57 -27.00 -10.74
CA ALA A 75 -2.03 -28.34 -10.61
C ALA A 75 -1.04 -28.58 -9.46
N GLU A 76 -1.10 -29.81 -8.94
CA GLU A 76 -0.07 -30.43 -8.12
C GLU A 76 1.17 -30.73 -8.99
N GLN A 77 2.29 -30.08 -8.71
CA GLN A 77 3.61 -30.55 -9.13
C GLN A 77 4.51 -30.66 -7.91
N THR A 78 4.97 -31.88 -7.68
CA THR A 78 5.85 -32.30 -6.60
C THR A 78 7.26 -31.77 -6.81
N VAL A 79 7.63 -30.77 -6.01
CA VAL A 79 9.02 -30.31 -5.81
C VAL A 79 9.29 -30.38 -4.31
N THR A 80 10.45 -30.90 -3.94
CA THR A 80 10.95 -31.09 -2.55
C THR A 80 10.42 -30.01 -1.59
N ALA A 81 9.59 -30.41 -0.62
CA ALA A 81 8.80 -29.49 0.20
C ALA A 81 9.69 -28.56 1.05
N GLN A 82 10.03 -27.37 0.53
CA GLN A 82 10.29 -26.23 1.40
C GLN A 82 9.02 -25.96 2.20
N SER A 83 9.16 -25.79 3.51
CA SER A 83 8.01 -25.44 4.36
C SER A 83 7.52 -24.05 3.97
N ILE A 84 6.36 -24.01 3.31
CA ILE A 84 5.68 -22.75 2.98
C ILE A 84 5.41 -22.01 4.29
N LYS A 85 5.91 -20.77 4.37
CA LYS A 85 5.73 -19.89 5.51
C LYS A 85 4.59 -18.92 5.25
N LYS A 86 4.01 -18.40 6.33
CA LYS A 86 2.96 -17.36 6.29
C LYS A 86 3.38 -16.18 7.13
N TYR A 87 3.25 -14.99 6.58
CA TYR A 87 3.31 -13.73 7.31
C TYR A 87 1.92 -13.09 7.30
N SER A 88 1.38 -12.80 8.48
CA SER A 88 0.08 -12.14 8.64
C SER A 88 0.30 -10.70 9.08
N PHE A 89 -0.38 -9.76 8.44
CA PHE A 89 -0.39 -8.35 8.83
C PHE A 89 -1.79 -7.93 9.27
N GLY A 90 -1.84 -7.04 10.26
CA GLY A 90 -3.07 -6.54 10.85
C GLY A 90 -3.66 -5.35 10.11
N ASN A 91 -4.52 -4.61 10.81
CA ASN A 91 -5.17 -3.43 10.26
C ASN A 91 -4.18 -2.30 10.00
N THR A 92 -4.46 -1.49 8.99
CA THR A 92 -3.72 -0.25 8.73
C THR A 92 -4.56 0.72 7.90
N THR A 93 -4.27 2.01 8.03
CA THR A 93 -4.85 3.08 7.21
C THR A 93 -3.74 3.97 6.70
N PHE A 94 -3.77 4.30 5.41
CA PHE A 94 -2.74 5.13 4.79
C PHE A 94 -3.31 5.97 3.64
N SER A 95 -2.80 7.19 3.50
CA SER A 95 -3.13 8.09 2.37
C SER A 95 -2.08 8.06 1.27
N ASN A 96 -0.83 7.66 1.60
CA ASN A 96 0.27 7.57 0.64
C ASN A 96 0.74 6.13 0.47
N TYR A 97 1.51 5.59 1.42
CA TYR A 97 1.97 4.21 1.38
C TYR A 97 2.25 3.66 2.77
N VAL A 98 2.33 2.34 2.88
CA VAL A 98 2.84 1.64 4.06
C VAL A 98 3.62 0.40 3.63
N TRP A 99 4.79 0.19 4.23
CA TRP A 99 5.58 -1.00 3.99
C TRP A 99 4.97 -2.21 4.68
N ILE A 100 4.88 -3.32 3.95
CA ILE A 100 4.49 -4.61 4.53
C ILE A 100 5.72 -5.16 5.24
N ASN A 101 5.55 -5.60 6.50
CA ASN A 101 6.63 -6.08 7.35
C ASN A 101 7.81 -5.10 7.43
N GLY A 102 7.54 -3.79 7.54
CA GLY A 102 8.59 -2.77 7.64
C GLY A 102 9.58 -2.72 6.47
N GLY A 103 9.27 -3.36 5.33
CA GLY A 103 10.14 -3.44 4.16
C GLY A 103 11.14 -4.58 4.21
N TYR A 104 11.03 -5.49 5.19
CA TYR A 104 11.81 -6.73 5.20
C TYR A 104 11.43 -7.62 4.02
N TYR A 105 12.41 -8.38 3.53
CA TYR A 105 12.26 -9.23 2.36
C TYR A 105 11.64 -10.59 2.72
N PHE A 106 10.84 -11.09 1.78
CA PHE A 106 10.32 -12.44 1.74
C PHE A 106 10.99 -13.20 0.61
N TYR A 107 11.52 -14.39 0.92
CA TYR A 107 12.11 -15.28 -0.07
C TYR A 107 11.03 -16.10 -0.75
N ASN A 108 11.05 -16.19 -2.09
CA ASN A 108 10.08 -16.89 -2.93
C ASN A 108 8.61 -16.62 -2.53
N PRO A 109 8.14 -15.37 -2.61
CA PRO A 109 6.76 -15.04 -2.30
C PRO A 109 5.80 -15.65 -3.33
N GLY A 110 4.62 -16.06 -2.88
CA GLY A 110 3.55 -16.62 -3.71
C GLY A 110 2.21 -15.97 -3.40
N ILE A 111 1.28 -16.68 -2.77
CA ILE A 111 -0.08 -16.16 -2.53
C ILE A 111 -0.07 -14.96 -1.59
N PHE A 112 -0.65 -13.85 -2.04
CA PHE A 112 -0.88 -12.62 -1.29
C PHE A 112 -2.36 -12.28 -1.30
N GLU A 113 -2.90 -12.01 -0.11
CA GLU A 113 -4.32 -11.69 0.08
C GLU A 113 -4.48 -10.63 1.16
N PHE A 114 -5.50 -9.78 1.02
CA PHE A 114 -5.86 -8.77 2.01
C PHE A 114 -7.35 -8.42 1.91
N GLU A 115 -7.91 -7.92 3.01
CA GLU A 115 -9.29 -7.44 3.06
C GLU A 115 -9.30 -5.91 3.21
N LEU A 116 -9.98 -5.24 2.28
CA LEU A 116 -10.25 -3.81 2.34
C LEU A 116 -11.50 -3.53 3.18
N ILE A 117 -11.40 -2.53 4.06
CA ILE A 117 -12.55 -2.02 4.83
C ILE A 117 -13.38 -1.07 3.98
N ASN A 118 -12.72 -0.19 3.21
CA ASN A 118 -13.37 0.75 2.32
C ASN A 118 -13.20 0.35 0.84
N ARG A 119 -13.85 1.07 -0.08
CA ARG A 119 -13.73 0.85 -1.53
C ARG A 119 -12.92 1.99 -2.17
N PRO A 120 -11.57 2.00 -2.03
CA PRO A 120 -10.74 3.04 -2.62
C PRO A 120 -10.84 3.01 -4.15
N GLU A 121 -10.54 4.14 -4.78
CA GLU A 121 -10.44 4.24 -6.24
C GLU A 121 -9.39 3.26 -6.79
N ALA A 122 -8.21 3.25 -6.16
CA ALA A 122 -7.15 2.29 -6.48
C ALA A 122 -6.22 2.06 -5.29
N VAL A 123 -5.96 0.79 -4.99
CA VAL A 123 -4.89 0.37 -4.09
C VAL A 123 -3.88 -0.44 -4.89
N ALA A 124 -2.61 -0.11 -4.74
CA ALA A 124 -1.52 -0.83 -5.36
C ALA A 124 -0.69 -1.57 -4.31
N VAL A 125 -0.08 -2.67 -4.74
CA VAL A 125 1.04 -3.30 -4.07
C VAL A 125 2.24 -3.21 -5.00
N GLU A 126 3.19 -2.39 -4.60
CA GLU A 126 4.49 -2.27 -5.26
C GLU A 126 5.42 -3.38 -4.79
N VAL A 127 6.24 -3.87 -5.71
CA VAL A 127 7.19 -4.97 -5.49
C VAL A 127 8.61 -4.44 -5.66
N TYR A 128 9.48 -4.83 -4.73
CA TYR A 128 10.89 -4.45 -4.71
C TYR A 128 11.77 -5.67 -4.55
N LYS A 129 12.69 -5.92 -5.49
CA LYS A 129 13.71 -6.95 -5.33
C LYS A 129 14.75 -6.54 -4.28
N LEU A 130 15.49 -7.52 -3.76
CA LEU A 130 16.68 -7.30 -2.91
C LEU A 130 17.53 -6.12 -3.39
N GLY A 131 17.87 -5.23 -2.45
CA GLY A 131 18.49 -3.93 -2.75
C GLY A 131 17.48 -2.81 -3.01
N GLN A 132 16.20 -3.03 -2.69
CA GLN A 132 15.08 -2.12 -2.91
C GLN A 132 14.94 -1.66 -4.36
N VAL A 133 15.25 -2.54 -5.31
CA VAL A 133 15.07 -2.27 -6.73
C VAL A 133 13.61 -2.47 -7.09
N TYR A 134 12.92 -1.41 -7.49
CA TYR A 134 11.52 -1.48 -7.93
C TYR A 134 11.37 -2.44 -9.11
N THR A 135 10.41 -3.36 -9.05
CA THR A 135 10.14 -4.34 -10.12
C THR A 135 8.77 -4.18 -10.78
N GLY A 136 7.91 -3.32 -10.24
CA GLY A 136 6.57 -3.08 -10.76
C GLY A 136 5.51 -3.05 -9.65
N LYS A 137 4.25 -3.08 -10.05
CA LYS A 137 3.11 -3.03 -9.12
C LYS A 137 1.90 -3.79 -9.65
N VAL A 138 1.06 -4.21 -8.72
CA VAL A 138 -0.30 -4.68 -9.01
C VAL A 138 -1.29 -3.71 -8.41
N VAL A 139 -2.29 -3.29 -9.19
CA VAL A 139 -3.26 -2.27 -8.82
C VAL A 139 -4.67 -2.86 -8.86
N TRP A 140 -5.34 -2.89 -7.72
CA TRP A 140 -6.76 -3.21 -7.61
C TRP A 140 -7.56 -1.92 -7.69
N ARG A 141 -8.39 -1.79 -8.73
CA ARG A 141 -9.22 -0.61 -8.97
C ARG A 141 -10.68 -0.91 -8.70
N ASP A 142 -11.31 -0.01 -7.96
CA ASP A 142 -12.73 -0.08 -7.61
C ASP A 142 -13.13 -1.39 -6.89
N VAL A 143 -12.17 -2.03 -6.20
CA VAL A 143 -12.37 -3.28 -5.43
C VAL A 143 -12.77 -2.96 -3.98
N ALA A 144 -13.64 -3.79 -3.41
CA ALA A 144 -14.00 -3.82 -1.98
C ALA A 144 -13.84 -5.24 -1.44
N GLY A 145 -13.67 -5.38 -0.12
CA GLY A 145 -13.56 -6.68 0.54
C GLY A 145 -12.25 -7.39 0.22
N TRP A 146 -12.32 -8.71 0.04
CA TRP A 146 -11.14 -9.54 -0.19
C TRP A 146 -10.53 -9.34 -1.59
N ALA A 147 -9.22 -9.11 -1.61
CA ALA A 147 -8.38 -9.06 -2.79
C ALA A 147 -7.27 -10.11 -2.64
N ALA A 148 -6.96 -10.83 -3.72
CA ALA A 148 -5.91 -11.83 -3.73
C ALA A 148 -5.20 -11.91 -5.08
N LEU A 149 -3.97 -12.41 -5.05
CA LEU A 149 -3.10 -12.66 -6.19
C LEU A 149 -2.08 -13.74 -5.82
N ASP A 150 -1.65 -14.55 -6.77
CA ASP A 150 -0.42 -15.32 -6.64
C ASP A 150 0.73 -14.62 -7.36
N TRP A 151 1.78 -14.23 -6.62
CA TRP A 151 2.96 -13.59 -7.22
C TRP A 151 3.66 -14.48 -8.26
N ARG A 152 3.49 -15.80 -8.17
CA ARG A 152 4.03 -16.78 -9.12
C ARG A 152 3.38 -16.69 -10.51
N ASP A 153 2.16 -16.17 -10.58
CA ASP A 153 1.42 -15.96 -11.83
C ASP A 153 1.75 -14.60 -12.47
N THR A 154 2.63 -13.82 -11.83
CA THR A 154 3.12 -12.53 -12.35
C THR A 154 4.53 -12.66 -12.87
N THR A 155 4.93 -11.71 -13.73
CA THR A 155 6.33 -11.57 -14.16
C THR A 155 7.17 -10.72 -13.21
N LEU A 156 6.56 -10.13 -12.17
CA LEU A 156 7.18 -9.15 -11.26
C LEU A 156 8.08 -9.82 -10.21
N VAL A 157 7.80 -11.08 -9.89
CA VAL A 157 8.53 -11.92 -8.94
C VAL A 157 9.07 -13.13 -9.71
N LYS A 158 10.39 -13.27 -9.73
CA LYS A 158 11.09 -14.44 -10.29
C LYS A 158 11.63 -15.31 -9.18
N HIS A 159 11.45 -16.63 -9.29
CA HIS A 159 11.98 -17.61 -8.34
C HIS A 159 13.25 -18.27 -8.90
N PRO A 160 14.29 -18.48 -8.07
CA PRO A 160 14.40 -18.04 -6.68
C PRO A 160 14.64 -16.52 -6.55
N GLY A 161 14.16 -15.90 -5.46
CA GLY A 161 14.43 -14.48 -5.18
C GLY A 161 13.81 -13.92 -3.90
N SER A 162 14.38 -12.81 -3.42
CA SER A 162 13.92 -12.08 -2.22
C SER A 162 13.28 -10.74 -2.58
N TYR A 163 12.07 -10.49 -2.08
CA TYR A 163 11.26 -9.31 -2.42
C TYR A 163 10.61 -8.66 -1.20
N ALA A 164 10.52 -7.33 -1.19
CA ALA A 164 9.77 -6.53 -0.25
C ALA A 164 8.54 -5.93 -0.93
N PHE A 165 7.50 -5.65 -0.15
CA PHE A 165 6.21 -5.20 -0.66
C PHE A 165 5.76 -3.93 0.04
N ARG A 166 5.13 -3.03 -0.72
CA ARG A 166 4.62 -1.76 -0.19
C ARG A 166 3.21 -1.54 -0.71
N PHE A 167 2.26 -1.39 0.22
CA PHE A 167 0.95 -0.86 -0.13
C PHE A 167 1.10 0.61 -0.52
N LYS A 168 0.43 1.01 -1.59
CA LYS A 168 0.42 2.37 -2.13
C LYS A 168 -1.02 2.75 -2.44
N ASN A 169 -1.44 3.93 -2.00
CA ASN A 169 -2.67 4.53 -2.48
C ASN A 169 -2.38 5.08 -3.88
N ASP A 170 -3.01 4.50 -4.90
CA ASP A 170 -2.82 4.84 -6.31
C ASP A 170 -4.05 5.58 -6.86
N GLY A 171 -4.86 6.13 -5.95
CA GLY A 171 -6.00 7.00 -6.21
C GLY A 171 -6.10 8.11 -5.17
N SER A 172 -7.32 8.62 -4.99
CA SER A 172 -7.63 9.68 -4.02
C SER A 172 -8.00 9.14 -2.62
N GLY A 173 -7.93 10.01 -1.59
CA GLY A 173 -8.42 9.71 -0.25
C GLY A 173 -7.50 8.83 0.60
N THR A 174 -8.08 7.86 1.32
CA THR A 174 -7.36 6.92 2.19
C THR A 174 -7.73 5.48 1.86
N VAL A 175 -6.77 4.57 2.04
CA VAL A 175 -7.00 3.13 1.96
C VAL A 175 -7.02 2.56 3.36
N GLN A 176 -8.00 1.71 3.65
CA GLN A 176 -8.15 1.03 4.93
C GLN A 176 -8.08 -0.49 4.71
N ILE A 177 -7.06 -1.11 5.30
CA ILE A 177 -6.85 -2.56 5.26
C ILE A 177 -7.24 -3.12 6.62
N LYS A 178 -8.03 -4.19 6.63
CA LYS A 178 -8.45 -4.88 7.85
C LYS A 178 -7.39 -5.87 8.33
N HIS A 179 -6.86 -6.68 7.42
CA HIS A 179 -5.77 -7.64 7.61
C HIS A 179 -5.38 -8.26 6.27
N GLY A 180 -4.32 -9.07 6.26
CA GLY A 180 -3.98 -9.92 5.14
C GLY A 180 -2.84 -10.88 5.43
N ASN A 181 -2.48 -11.67 4.41
CA ASN A 181 -1.44 -12.69 4.49
C ASN A 181 -0.54 -12.66 3.25
N LEU A 182 0.72 -12.98 3.46
CA LEU A 182 1.66 -13.38 2.40
C LEU A 182 2.20 -14.78 2.70
N LYS A 183 1.98 -15.71 1.78
CA LYS A 183 2.62 -17.02 1.77
C LYS A 183 3.92 -16.95 0.97
N TYR A 184 4.99 -17.54 1.48
CA TYR A 184 6.33 -17.45 0.88
C TYR A 184 7.15 -18.71 1.18
N ASN A 185 8.37 -18.79 0.62
CA ASN A 185 9.18 -20.02 0.52
C ASN A 185 8.51 -21.12 -0.33
N TYR A 186 7.95 -20.73 -1.48
CA TYR A 186 7.53 -21.67 -2.53
C TYR A 186 8.73 -22.24 -3.29
#